data_AF-A0A0Q0EHM1-F1
#
_entry.id   AF-A0A0Q0EHM1-F1
#
_cell.length_a   1.000
_cell.length_b   1.000
_cell.length_c   1.000
_cell.angle_alpha   90.00
_cell.angle_beta   90.00
_cell.angle_gamma   90.00
#
_symmetry.space_group_name_H-M   'P 1'
#
loop_
_entity.id
_entity.type
_entity.pdbx_description
1 polymer ?
#
loop_
_entity_poly.entity_id
_entity_poly.type
_entity_poly.pdbx_seq_one_letter_code
_entity_poly.pdbx_strand_id
1 'polypeptide(L)'
;MLPLVALVGRPNVGKSTIFNALTRTRDALVHDQPGVTRDRNYGVCRLDEQQPFIVVDTGGIAGDEEGLAGATARQARAAAGEADLVLFVVDGREGASSLDDEILAWLRKLARPTVLVINKIDGTDEETVRSEFARYGFSDVVALSAAHRQGIDELLDEVGARLPEEGAGELLDNDPARVRIAFVGRPNVGKSTLVNRLLGEERMIASEVPGTTRDSIAVDLERDGRQYRLIDTAGLRRRGKVEEAVEKFSAFKTLQAIEQCQVAVLMLDATEGVTDQDATILGAILDAGRALVVAINKWDGQSDYQRAQAEDLLSRKLGFVNWAEAVRISALHGSGMRELFQAIHRAHASATHEFSTSEVNQALEIAYETNPPPSIRGHVSKLRYVHPGGANPPTFIVHGTRLKVLPESYKRYLENFFRKRFKLVGTPVRFIFREGANPYEGKKNPLSDRQVARKRRLMRHVKGK
;
A
#
# COMPACT_ATOMS: atom_id res chain seq x y z
N MET A 1 12.07 3.67 7.68
CA MET A 1 10.65 4.08 7.76
C MET A 1 10.27 4.63 6.39
N LEU A 2 9.04 4.44 5.92
CA LEU A 2 8.61 5.13 4.70
C LEU A 2 8.50 6.64 4.98
N PRO A 3 9.00 7.51 4.08
CA PRO A 3 8.82 8.94 4.20
C PRO A 3 7.34 9.35 4.13
N LEU A 4 6.98 10.45 4.79
CA LEU A 4 5.64 11.04 4.77
C LEU A 4 5.61 12.29 3.88
N VAL A 5 4.72 12.30 2.89
CA VAL A 5 4.46 13.40 1.98
C VAL A 5 3.06 13.97 2.24
N ALA A 6 2.95 15.28 2.54
CA ALA A 6 1.68 15.93 2.80
C ALA A 6 1.20 16.78 1.62
N LEU A 7 -0.04 16.54 1.15
CA LEU A 7 -0.73 17.38 0.17
C LEU A 7 -1.43 18.52 0.90
N VAL A 8 -0.96 19.75 0.69
CA VAL A 8 -1.41 20.96 1.38
C VAL A 8 -1.92 21.97 0.36
N GLY A 9 -3.04 22.64 0.62
CA GLY A 9 -3.56 23.69 -0.26
C GLY A 9 -5.02 24.03 0.06
N ARG A 10 -5.53 25.13 -0.52
CA ARG A 10 -6.92 25.56 -0.29
C ARG A 10 -7.94 24.51 -0.76
N PRO A 11 -9.21 24.57 -0.34
CA PRO A 11 -10.25 23.68 -0.85
C PRO A 11 -10.32 23.67 -2.39
N ASN A 12 -10.74 22.55 -2.97
CA ASN A 12 -11.02 22.38 -4.40
C ASN A 12 -9.85 22.49 -5.39
N VAL A 13 -8.59 22.71 -4.96
CA VAL A 13 -7.40 22.68 -5.86
C VAL A 13 -7.07 21.30 -6.44
N GLY A 14 -7.78 20.24 -6.03
CA GLY A 14 -7.62 18.88 -6.56
C GLY A 14 -6.63 17.99 -5.80
N LYS A 15 -6.37 18.27 -4.51
CA LYS A 15 -5.55 17.42 -3.63
C LYS A 15 -5.99 15.95 -3.62
N SER A 16 -7.28 15.69 -3.43
CA SER A 16 -7.81 14.31 -3.40
C SER A 16 -7.68 13.61 -4.76
N THR A 17 -7.68 14.36 -5.86
CA THR A 17 -7.41 13.82 -7.20
C THR A 17 -5.95 13.41 -7.34
N ILE A 18 -5.01 14.23 -6.86
CA ILE A 18 -3.57 13.90 -6.82
C ILE A 18 -3.34 12.70 -5.91
N PHE A 19 -3.91 12.70 -4.70
CA PHE A 19 -3.85 11.58 -3.76
C PHE A 19 -4.23 10.27 -4.44
N ASN A 20 -5.41 10.21 -5.07
CA ASN A 20 -5.89 9.01 -5.75
C ASN A 20 -5.03 8.62 -6.97
N ALA A 21 -4.44 9.59 -7.66
CA ALA A 21 -3.51 9.32 -8.75
C ALA A 21 -2.23 8.63 -8.24
N LEU A 22 -1.70 9.06 -7.10
CA LEU A 22 -0.50 8.54 -6.44
C LEU A 22 -0.72 7.18 -5.77
N THR A 23 -1.88 6.95 -5.14
CA THR A 23 -2.17 5.73 -4.37
C THR A 23 -2.85 4.62 -5.19
N ARG A 24 -3.16 4.87 -6.47
CA ARG A 24 -3.88 3.93 -7.37
C ARG A 24 -5.22 3.41 -6.81
N THR A 25 -5.87 4.11 -5.90
CA THR A 25 -7.10 3.71 -5.17
C THR A 25 -8.34 3.47 -6.04
N ARG A 26 -8.27 3.63 -7.37
CA ARG A 26 -9.40 3.34 -8.27
C ARG A 26 -9.59 1.85 -8.59
N ASP A 27 -8.60 0.99 -8.36
CA ASP A 27 -8.68 -0.42 -8.79
C ASP A 27 -9.06 -1.42 -7.68
N ALA A 28 -9.17 -0.99 -6.42
CA ALA A 28 -9.54 -1.86 -5.30
C ALA A 28 -10.70 -1.26 -4.48
N LEU A 29 -11.91 -1.54 -4.94
CA LEU A 29 -13.16 -1.63 -4.14
C LEU A 29 -13.71 -0.33 -3.50
N VAL A 30 -14.88 0.05 -4.03
CA VAL A 30 -16.03 0.77 -3.43
C VAL A 30 -16.22 2.26 -3.84
N HIS A 31 -17.19 2.41 -4.75
CA HIS A 31 -18.17 3.49 -4.95
C HIS A 31 -17.77 4.95 -4.66
N ASP A 32 -17.64 5.70 -5.77
CA ASP A 32 -17.75 7.15 -5.82
C ASP A 32 -19.11 7.64 -5.27
N GLN A 33 -19.08 8.39 -4.17
CA GLN A 33 -20.06 9.45 -3.89
C GLN A 33 -19.31 10.79 -3.76
N PRO A 34 -19.52 11.74 -4.69
CA PRO A 34 -18.99 13.09 -4.55
C PRO A 34 -19.69 13.78 -3.36
N GLY A 35 -18.94 14.10 -2.31
CA GLY A 35 -19.47 14.86 -1.16
C GLY A 35 -18.99 14.46 0.23
N VAL A 36 -18.13 13.44 0.37
CA VAL A 36 -17.76 12.88 1.69
C VAL A 36 -16.24 12.82 1.88
N THR A 37 -15.54 13.95 1.84
CA THR A 37 -14.13 14.02 2.26
C THR A 37 -13.95 15.17 3.23
N ARG A 38 -14.46 14.98 4.45
CA ARG A 38 -14.14 15.80 5.63
C ARG A 38 -12.95 15.25 6.44
N ASP A 39 -12.40 14.09 6.04
CA ASP A 39 -11.36 13.37 6.78
C ASP A 39 -10.03 13.26 6.01
N ARG A 40 -8.92 13.20 6.77
CA ARG A 40 -7.58 12.96 6.24
C ARG A 40 -7.48 11.55 5.67
N ASN A 41 -7.05 11.41 4.43
CA ASN A 41 -6.79 10.12 3.81
C ASN A 41 -5.28 9.84 3.77
N TYR A 42 -4.87 8.70 4.30
CA TYR A 42 -3.50 8.19 4.17
C TYR A 42 -3.47 7.06 3.17
N GLY A 43 -2.43 7.00 2.35
CA GLY A 43 -2.20 5.89 1.43
C GLY A 43 -0.73 5.78 1.07
N VAL A 44 -0.31 4.62 0.58
CA VAL A 44 1.08 4.40 0.17
C VAL A 44 1.18 4.61 -1.33
N CYS A 45 2.04 5.52 -1.77
CA CYS A 45 2.43 5.63 -3.16
C CYS A 45 3.47 4.56 -3.47
N ARG A 46 3.17 3.73 -4.50
CA ARG A 46 4.04 2.67 -5.03
C ARG A 46 4.19 2.78 -6.54
N LEU A 47 4.10 4.01 -7.06
CA LEU A 47 4.26 4.26 -8.50
C LEU A 47 5.70 4.01 -8.93
N ASP A 48 6.66 4.44 -8.10
CA ASP A 48 8.02 3.94 -8.10
C ASP A 48 8.14 2.79 -7.09
N GLU A 49 8.62 1.64 -7.54
CA GLU A 49 8.84 0.47 -6.69
C GLU A 49 10.09 0.62 -5.80
N GLN A 50 11.03 1.49 -6.19
CA GLN A 50 12.31 1.67 -5.49
C GLN A 50 12.22 2.67 -4.34
N GLN A 51 11.27 3.60 -4.39
CA GLN A 51 11.14 4.64 -3.39
C GLN A 51 9.67 4.87 -3.02
N PRO A 52 9.01 3.89 -2.36
CA PRO A 52 7.65 4.07 -1.87
C PRO A 52 7.60 5.11 -0.74
N PHE A 53 6.50 5.85 -0.65
CA PHE A 53 6.27 6.84 0.40
C PHE A 53 4.79 6.89 0.79
N ILE A 54 4.51 7.36 2.01
CA ILE A 54 3.15 7.57 2.50
C ILE A 54 2.70 8.96 2.08
N VAL A 55 1.50 9.07 1.51
CA VAL A 55 0.86 10.34 1.16
C VAL A 55 -0.28 10.59 2.13
N VAL A 56 -0.41 11.83 2.60
CA VAL A 56 -1.57 12.30 3.36
C VAL A 56 -2.27 13.44 2.62
N ASP A 57 -3.57 13.30 2.37
CA ASP A 57 -4.43 14.41 1.98
C ASP A 57 -4.88 15.14 3.25
N THR A 58 -4.37 16.35 3.47
CA THR A 58 -4.68 17.10 4.70
C THR A 58 -6.07 17.72 4.70
N GLY A 59 -6.83 17.61 3.61
CA GLY A 59 -8.06 18.39 3.41
C GLY A 59 -7.76 19.88 3.15
N GLY A 60 -8.78 20.67 2.81
CA GLY A 60 -8.61 22.11 2.60
C GLY A 60 -8.31 22.84 3.91
N ILE A 61 -7.24 23.65 3.95
CA ILE A 61 -6.76 24.33 5.18
C ILE A 61 -7.52 25.65 5.48
N ALA A 62 -8.54 26.01 4.71
CA ALA A 62 -9.21 27.30 4.86
C ALA A 62 -10.36 27.28 5.89
N GLY A 63 -10.29 28.15 6.90
CA GLY A 63 -11.40 28.45 7.83
C GLY A 63 -10.93 28.98 9.19
N ASP A 64 -11.66 29.96 9.73
CA ASP A 64 -11.42 30.60 11.04
C ASP A 64 -11.30 29.61 12.20
N GLU A 65 -10.60 30.03 13.26
CA GLU A 65 -10.24 29.22 14.43
C GLU A 65 -11.43 28.79 15.32
N GLU A 66 -12.68 29.13 14.97
CA GLU A 66 -13.88 28.75 15.72
C GLU A 66 -14.72 27.67 15.02
N GLY A 67 -15.17 26.69 15.80
CA GLY A 67 -16.01 25.59 15.35
C GLY A 67 -15.26 24.42 14.67
N LEU A 68 -16.02 23.57 13.96
CA LEU A 68 -15.53 22.34 13.32
C LEU A 68 -14.44 22.61 12.25
N ALA A 69 -14.41 23.82 11.67
CA ALA A 69 -13.43 24.26 10.68
C ALA A 69 -12.04 24.48 11.31
N GLY A 70 -11.95 25.13 12.46
CA GLY A 70 -10.69 25.34 13.19
C GLY A 70 -10.03 24.06 13.73
N ALA A 71 -10.83 23.03 14.02
CA ALA A 71 -10.30 21.69 14.33
C ALA A 71 -9.64 21.03 13.11
N THR A 72 -10.27 21.15 11.94
CA THR A 72 -9.76 20.64 10.66
C THR A 72 -8.47 21.35 10.24
N ALA A 73 -8.38 22.68 10.42
CA ALA A 73 -7.19 23.45 10.12
C ALA A 73 -6.00 23.08 11.03
N ARG A 74 -6.19 23.02 12.36
CA ARG A 74 -5.15 22.55 13.30
C ARG A 74 -4.66 21.16 12.95
N GLN A 75 -5.57 20.31 12.50
CA GLN A 75 -5.26 18.97 12.05
C GLN A 75 -4.41 18.97 10.77
N ALA A 76 -4.79 19.69 9.72
CA ALA A 76 -4.00 19.76 8.51
C ALA A 76 -2.56 20.27 8.76
N ARG A 77 -2.44 21.24 9.69
CA ARG A 77 -1.15 21.78 10.11
C ARG A 77 -0.26 20.78 10.84
N ALA A 78 -0.84 19.92 11.70
CA ALA A 78 -0.09 18.88 12.40
C ALA A 78 0.51 17.85 11.43
N ALA A 79 -0.26 17.39 10.45
CA ALA A 79 0.21 16.41 9.46
C ALA A 79 1.36 16.97 8.60
N ALA A 80 1.24 18.22 8.13
CA ALA A 80 2.32 18.88 7.42
C ALA A 80 3.57 19.08 8.30
N GLY A 81 3.39 19.31 9.60
CA GLY A 81 4.49 19.49 10.54
C GLY A 81 5.34 18.24 10.74
N GLU A 82 4.80 17.07 10.47
CA GLU A 82 5.49 15.78 10.58
C GLU A 82 5.97 15.23 9.24
N ALA A 83 5.45 15.77 8.14
CA ALA A 83 5.85 15.35 6.81
C ALA A 83 7.34 15.64 6.57
N ASP A 84 7.99 14.69 5.90
CA ASP A 84 9.36 14.85 5.38
C ASP A 84 9.37 15.81 4.19
N LEU A 85 8.26 15.86 3.44
CA LEU A 85 8.05 16.73 2.29
C LEU A 85 6.60 17.23 2.22
N VAL A 86 6.43 18.51 1.91
CA VAL A 86 5.11 19.12 1.65
C VAL A 86 4.94 19.39 0.16
N LEU A 87 3.80 18.99 -0.39
CA LEU A 87 3.36 19.35 -1.72
C LEU A 87 2.31 20.46 -1.59
N PHE A 88 2.70 21.70 -1.89
CA PHE A 88 1.80 22.84 -1.85
C PHE A 88 1.03 22.92 -3.18
N VAL A 89 -0.23 22.51 -3.17
CA VAL A 89 -1.08 22.40 -4.34
C VAL A 89 -1.90 23.66 -4.56
N VAL A 90 -1.79 24.24 -5.75
CA VAL A 90 -2.55 25.40 -6.22
C VAL A 90 -3.33 25.06 -7.50
N ASP A 91 -4.30 25.90 -7.86
CA ASP A 91 -5.15 25.70 -9.04
C ASP A 91 -4.69 26.57 -10.20
N GLY A 92 -4.16 25.95 -11.27
CA GLY A 92 -3.67 26.64 -12.45
C GLY A 92 -4.75 27.31 -13.32
N ARG A 93 -6.04 27.02 -13.10
CA ARG A 93 -7.15 27.65 -13.84
C ARG A 93 -7.71 28.87 -13.12
N GLU A 94 -7.81 28.78 -11.81
CA GLU A 94 -8.34 29.86 -10.97
C GLU A 94 -7.26 30.89 -10.61
N GLY A 95 -5.99 30.52 -10.72
CA GLY A 95 -4.87 31.41 -10.43
C GLY A 95 -4.59 31.58 -8.94
N ALA A 96 -3.73 32.56 -8.63
CA ALA A 96 -3.32 32.88 -7.27
C ALA A 96 -4.47 33.43 -6.40
N SER A 97 -4.59 32.95 -5.16
CA SER A 97 -5.62 33.36 -4.20
C SER A 97 -5.00 33.90 -2.90
N SER A 98 -5.72 34.77 -2.18
CA SER A 98 -5.33 35.22 -0.83
C SER A 98 -5.20 34.07 0.16
N LEU A 99 -6.04 33.03 0.03
CA LEU A 99 -5.92 31.82 0.84
C LEU A 99 -4.62 31.06 0.58
N ASP A 100 -4.12 31.09 -0.66
CA ASP A 100 -2.85 30.49 -1.03
C ASP A 100 -1.68 31.29 -0.42
N ASP A 101 -1.77 32.63 -0.40
CA ASP A 101 -0.80 33.50 0.28
C ASP A 101 -0.73 33.22 1.80
N GLU A 102 -1.88 33.01 2.46
CA GLU A 102 -1.96 32.65 3.88
C GLU A 102 -1.34 31.28 4.19
N ILE A 103 -1.68 30.26 3.37
CA ILE A 103 -1.12 28.91 3.52
C ILE A 103 0.40 28.95 3.29
N LEU A 104 0.87 29.69 2.29
CA LEU A 104 2.29 29.86 2.00
C LEU A 104 3.04 30.53 3.15
N ALA A 105 2.47 31.58 3.74
CA ALA A 105 3.07 32.25 4.90
C ALA A 105 3.22 31.30 6.10
N TRP A 106 2.24 30.41 6.30
CA TRP A 106 2.32 29.37 7.32
C TRP A 106 3.35 28.29 6.97
N LEU A 107 3.40 27.79 5.74
CA LEU A 107 4.38 26.78 5.30
C LEU A 107 5.82 27.27 5.44
N ARG A 108 6.09 28.54 5.12
CA ARG A 108 7.41 29.16 5.31
C ARG A 108 7.85 29.16 6.78
N LYS A 109 6.92 29.34 7.73
CA LYS A 109 7.21 29.24 9.17
C LYS A 109 7.47 27.80 9.63
N LEU A 110 6.88 26.82 8.95
CA LEU A 110 7.04 25.40 9.27
C LEU A 110 8.44 24.88 8.91
N ALA A 111 9.14 25.55 7.98
CA ALA A 111 10.50 25.24 7.55
C ALA A 111 10.71 23.79 7.07
N ARG A 112 9.66 23.19 6.48
CA ARG A 112 9.72 21.87 5.85
C ARG A 112 10.05 22.00 4.36
N PRO A 113 10.80 21.05 3.76
CA PRO A 113 10.95 20.97 2.32
C PRO A 113 9.58 21.03 1.66
N THR A 114 9.41 21.92 0.69
CA THR A 114 8.11 22.17 0.06
C THR A 114 8.28 22.30 -1.45
N VAL A 115 7.49 21.55 -2.22
CA VAL A 115 7.41 21.65 -3.69
C VAL A 115 6.07 22.31 -4.04
N LEU A 116 6.10 23.28 -4.96
CA LEU A 116 4.89 23.89 -5.48
C LEU A 116 4.31 23.01 -6.60
N VAL A 117 3.04 22.64 -6.47
CA VAL A 117 2.33 21.81 -7.45
C VAL A 117 1.17 22.61 -8.03
N ILE A 118 1.25 22.95 -9.31
CA ILE A 118 0.19 23.67 -10.02
C ILE A 118 -0.69 22.64 -10.73
N ASN A 119 -1.88 22.38 -10.18
CA ASN A 119 -2.79 21.37 -10.71
C ASN A 119 -3.80 21.97 -11.70
N LYS A 120 -4.48 21.12 -12.48
CA LYS A 120 -5.55 21.45 -13.43
C LYS A 120 -5.12 22.26 -14.66
N ILE A 121 -3.88 22.09 -15.14
CA ILE A 121 -3.34 22.80 -16.31
C ILE A 121 -3.94 22.35 -17.66
N ASP A 122 -5.07 21.64 -17.66
CA ASP A 122 -5.63 21.11 -18.90
C ASP A 122 -6.12 22.25 -19.81
N GLY A 123 -5.53 22.33 -21.00
CA GLY A 123 -5.88 23.33 -22.01
C GLY A 123 -5.31 24.71 -21.74
N THR A 124 -4.41 24.86 -20.76
CA THR A 124 -3.69 26.10 -20.47
C THR A 124 -2.26 26.04 -20.99
N ASP A 125 -1.70 27.19 -21.34
CA ASP A 125 -0.28 27.32 -21.65
C ASP A 125 0.53 27.23 -20.35
N GLU A 126 1.45 26.26 -20.28
CA GLU A 126 2.18 25.94 -19.06
C GLU A 126 3.12 27.08 -18.62
N GLU A 127 3.74 27.77 -19.57
CA GLU A 127 4.66 28.88 -19.30
C GLU A 127 3.91 30.08 -18.70
N THR A 128 2.73 30.37 -19.23
CA THR A 128 1.83 31.40 -18.69
C THR A 128 1.43 31.10 -17.26
N VAL A 129 1.00 29.85 -16.98
CA VAL A 129 0.60 29.43 -15.64
C VAL A 129 1.80 29.49 -14.67
N ARG A 130 2.97 28.98 -15.05
CA ARG A 130 4.19 29.05 -14.23
C ARG A 130 4.59 30.49 -13.91
N SER A 131 4.46 31.40 -14.86
CA SER A 131 4.76 32.83 -14.69
C SER A 131 3.86 33.49 -13.63
N GLU A 132 2.57 33.16 -13.62
CA GLU A 132 1.63 33.67 -12.61
C GLU A 132 2.04 33.30 -11.18
N PHE A 133 2.47 32.05 -10.98
CA PHE A 133 2.85 31.54 -9.67
C PHE A 133 4.32 31.80 -9.28
N ALA A 134 5.13 32.39 -10.16
CA ALA A 134 6.52 32.77 -9.86
C ALA A 134 6.63 33.71 -8.65
N ARG A 135 5.59 34.51 -8.38
CA ARG A 135 5.49 35.38 -7.19
C ARG A 135 5.63 34.64 -5.85
N TYR A 136 5.39 33.33 -5.82
CA TYR A 136 5.53 32.52 -4.59
C TYR A 136 6.99 32.15 -4.29
N GLY A 137 7.92 32.38 -5.23
CA GLY A 137 9.36 32.26 -4.99
C GLY A 137 9.86 30.83 -4.80
N PHE A 138 9.16 29.85 -5.38
CA PHE A 138 9.63 28.47 -5.44
C PHE A 138 10.55 28.30 -6.65
N SER A 139 11.72 27.69 -6.45
CA SER A 139 12.56 27.19 -7.55
C SER A 139 11.95 25.93 -8.18
N ASP A 140 11.26 25.14 -7.36
CA ASP A 140 10.84 23.79 -7.67
C ASP A 140 9.33 23.78 -7.85
N VAL A 141 8.90 23.76 -9.12
CA VAL A 141 7.50 23.87 -9.52
C VAL A 141 7.16 22.74 -10.46
N VAL A 142 6.11 21.98 -10.13
CA VAL A 142 5.56 20.93 -10.98
C VAL A 142 4.19 21.35 -11.46
N ALA A 143 3.99 21.45 -12.77
CA ALA A 143 2.70 21.73 -13.38
C ALA A 143 2.09 20.41 -13.86
N LEU A 144 0.87 20.08 -13.41
CA LEU A 144 0.27 18.78 -13.68
C LEU A 144 -1.24 18.81 -13.85
N SER A 145 -1.78 17.75 -14.45
CA SER A 145 -3.20 17.45 -14.43
C SER A 145 -3.44 16.09 -13.80
N ALA A 146 -3.85 16.11 -12.53
CA ALA A 146 -4.16 14.89 -11.79
C ALA A 146 -5.35 14.12 -12.38
N ALA A 147 -6.33 14.84 -12.95
CA ALA A 147 -7.51 14.23 -13.56
C ALA A 147 -7.15 13.41 -14.81
N HIS A 148 -6.17 13.89 -15.57
CA HIS A 148 -5.68 13.25 -16.80
C HIS A 148 -4.38 12.46 -16.60
N ARG A 149 -3.86 12.39 -15.37
CA ARG A 149 -2.59 11.75 -14.99
C ARG A 149 -1.38 12.28 -15.78
N GLN A 150 -1.43 13.54 -16.20
CA GLN A 150 -0.31 14.22 -16.86
C GLN A 150 0.57 14.90 -15.81
N GLY A 151 1.89 14.81 -15.93
CA GLY A 151 2.85 15.41 -14.99
C GLY A 151 3.01 14.66 -13.66
N ILE A 152 2.39 13.48 -13.51
CA ILE A 152 2.56 12.64 -12.31
C ILE A 152 3.97 12.06 -12.23
N ASP A 153 4.56 11.66 -13.36
CA ASP A 153 5.92 11.11 -13.39
C ASP A 153 6.95 12.19 -12.98
N GLU A 154 6.81 13.41 -13.48
CA GLU A 154 7.63 14.56 -13.05
C GLU A 154 7.45 14.87 -11.55
N LEU A 155 6.22 14.80 -11.04
CA LEU A 155 5.98 14.93 -9.60
C LEU A 155 6.70 13.84 -8.80
N LEU A 156 6.73 12.60 -9.29
CA LEU A 156 7.42 11.49 -8.62
C LEU A 156 8.94 11.70 -8.63
N ASP A 157 9.51 12.13 -9.74
CA ASP A 157 10.95 12.43 -9.84
C ASP A 157 11.35 13.52 -8.84
N GLU A 158 10.57 14.60 -8.76
CA GLU A 158 10.81 15.70 -7.83
C GLU A 158 10.60 15.29 -6.36
N VAL A 159 9.63 14.43 -6.08
CA VAL A 159 9.44 13.85 -4.75
C VAL A 159 10.63 12.96 -4.38
N GLY A 160 11.00 12.01 -5.25
CA GLY A 160 12.09 11.06 -5.01
C GLY A 160 13.44 11.74 -4.76
N ALA A 161 13.74 12.81 -5.52
CA ALA A 161 14.96 13.60 -5.36
C ALA A 161 15.06 14.35 -4.01
N ARG A 162 13.94 14.62 -3.34
CA ARG A 162 13.88 15.39 -2.07
C ARG A 162 13.57 14.55 -0.85
N LEU A 163 12.97 13.38 -1.04
CA LEU A 163 12.77 12.46 0.04
C LEU A 163 14.14 11.96 0.53
N PRO A 164 14.32 11.77 1.86
CA PRO A 164 15.52 11.14 2.36
C PRO A 164 15.69 9.76 1.71
N GLU A 165 16.92 9.43 1.29
CA GLU A 165 17.23 8.09 0.75
C GLU A 165 16.76 7.00 1.73
N GLU A 166 16.30 5.85 1.18
CA GLU A 166 15.92 4.68 1.96
C GLU A 166 17.08 4.27 2.90
N GLY A 167 17.00 4.66 4.17
CA GLY A 167 18.06 4.42 5.15
C GLY A 167 18.19 5.46 6.26
N ALA A 168 17.54 6.63 6.15
CA ALA A 168 17.60 7.66 7.20
C ALA A 168 16.77 7.33 8.47
N GLY A 169 15.94 6.28 8.43
CA GLY A 169 15.37 5.69 9.65
C GLY A 169 16.24 4.53 10.10
N GLU A 170 16.60 4.49 11.39
CA GLU A 170 17.39 3.40 11.99
C GLU A 170 17.03 2.06 11.37
N LEU A 171 18.04 1.35 10.85
CA LEU A 171 17.92 -0.03 10.42
C LEU A 171 17.26 -0.78 11.57
N LEU A 172 15.97 -1.11 11.42
CA LEU A 172 15.32 -2.04 12.32
C LEU A 172 16.22 -3.27 12.35
N ASP A 173 16.65 -3.66 13.56
CA ASP A 173 17.45 -4.87 13.80
C ASP A 173 17.03 -5.96 12.80
N ASN A 174 17.90 -6.22 11.83
CA ASN A 174 17.64 -7.16 10.75
C ASN A 174 18.08 -8.57 11.15
N ASP A 175 18.22 -8.83 12.46
CA ASP A 175 18.44 -10.17 12.98
C ASP A 175 17.41 -11.13 12.37
N PRO A 176 17.82 -12.06 11.49
CA PRO A 176 16.91 -12.99 10.84
C PRO A 176 16.26 -13.94 11.83
N ALA A 177 16.78 -14.06 13.05
CA ALA A 177 16.19 -14.86 14.11
C ALA A 177 14.96 -14.20 14.75
N ARG A 178 14.75 -12.89 14.56
CA ARG A 178 13.66 -12.14 15.20
C ARG A 178 12.51 -11.87 14.24
N VAL A 179 11.36 -12.47 14.52
CA VAL A 179 10.15 -12.29 13.69
C VAL A 179 9.49 -10.95 14.00
N ARG A 180 9.37 -10.08 13.00
CA ARG A 180 8.70 -8.77 13.12
C ARG A 180 7.20 -8.92 12.92
N ILE A 181 6.42 -8.59 13.96
CA ILE A 181 4.96 -8.73 13.97
C ILE A 181 4.32 -7.36 14.22
N ALA A 182 3.28 -7.04 13.47
CA ALA A 182 2.40 -5.90 13.76
C ALA A 182 0.99 -6.38 14.08
N PHE A 183 0.42 -5.93 15.19
CA PHE A 183 -1.00 -6.13 15.51
C PHE A 183 -1.79 -4.91 15.03
N VAL A 184 -2.59 -5.11 13.99
CA VAL A 184 -3.32 -4.03 13.31
C VAL A 184 -4.82 -4.30 13.31
N GLY A 185 -5.62 -3.27 13.06
CA GLY A 185 -7.07 -3.34 13.11
C GLY A 185 -7.66 -2.03 13.58
N ARG A 186 -8.99 -1.91 13.56
CA ARG A 186 -9.68 -0.69 14.03
C ARG A 186 -9.46 -0.36 15.51
N PRO A 187 -9.79 0.86 15.95
CA PRO A 187 -9.95 1.18 17.36
C PRO A 187 -10.88 0.18 18.07
N ASN A 188 -10.64 -0.08 19.36
CA ASN A 188 -11.52 -0.87 20.24
C ASN A 188 -11.76 -2.36 19.90
N VAL A 189 -11.12 -2.90 18.84
CA VAL A 189 -11.15 -4.35 18.54
C VAL A 189 -10.38 -5.21 19.55
N GLY A 190 -9.65 -4.59 20.49
CA GLY A 190 -8.92 -5.27 21.57
C GLY A 190 -7.41 -5.42 21.38
N LYS A 191 -6.79 -4.65 20.47
CA LYS A 191 -5.33 -4.65 20.24
C LYS A 191 -4.50 -4.39 21.50
N SER A 192 -4.83 -3.33 22.25
CA SER A 192 -4.12 -3.00 23.50
C SER A 192 -4.28 -4.08 24.56
N THR A 193 -5.47 -4.67 24.65
CA THR A 193 -5.73 -5.78 25.57
C THR A 193 -4.89 -7.00 25.21
N LEU A 194 -4.76 -7.31 23.91
CA LEU A 194 -3.93 -8.40 23.42
C LEU A 194 -2.45 -8.17 23.74
N VAL A 195 -1.92 -7.00 23.38
CA VAL A 195 -0.50 -6.68 23.61
C VAL A 195 -0.16 -6.64 25.10
N ASN A 196 -1.01 -6.05 25.94
CA ASN A 196 -0.77 -6.04 27.39
C ASN A 196 -0.80 -7.45 27.98
N ARG A 197 -1.68 -8.34 27.48
CA ARG A 197 -1.63 -9.75 27.86
C ARG A 197 -0.31 -10.39 27.46
N LEU A 198 0.12 -10.19 26.21
CA LEU A 198 1.37 -10.75 25.72
C LEU A 198 2.56 -10.32 26.60
N LEU A 199 2.58 -9.07 27.05
CA LEU A 199 3.63 -8.54 27.93
C LEU A 199 3.54 -9.05 29.38
N GLY A 200 2.36 -9.50 29.82
CA GLY A 200 2.11 -9.97 31.18
C GLY A 200 2.11 -11.49 31.34
N GLU A 201 2.31 -12.26 30.28
CA GLU A 201 2.40 -13.72 30.38
C GLU A 201 3.75 -14.16 30.97
N GLU A 202 3.75 -15.08 31.94
CA GLU A 202 4.96 -15.59 32.61
C GLU A 202 6.01 -16.18 31.64
N ARG A 203 5.58 -16.60 30.45
CA ARG A 203 6.45 -17.18 29.40
C ARG A 203 7.01 -16.15 28.42
N MET A 204 6.66 -14.88 28.59
CA MET A 204 7.07 -13.79 27.72
C MET A 204 8.06 -12.91 28.47
N ILE A 205 9.31 -12.88 28.00
CA ILE A 205 10.32 -11.97 28.53
C ILE A 205 10.34 -10.76 27.61
N ALA A 206 9.97 -9.60 28.14
CA ALA A 206 10.04 -8.33 27.43
C ALA A 206 11.34 -7.61 27.79
N SER A 207 12.10 -7.19 26.78
CA SER A 207 13.25 -6.30 26.95
C SER A 207 12.97 -4.97 26.26
N GLU A 208 13.26 -3.87 26.95
CA GLU A 208 13.27 -2.55 26.36
C GLU A 208 14.68 -2.27 25.84
N VAL A 209 14.81 -1.87 24.58
CA VAL A 209 16.09 -1.41 24.02
C VAL A 209 16.10 0.12 24.14
N PRO A 210 16.91 0.72 25.04
CA PRO A 210 17.02 2.17 25.13
C PRO A 210 17.82 2.69 23.92
N GLY A 211 17.26 3.60 23.13
CA GLY A 211 18.01 4.24 22.03
C GLY A 211 17.18 4.64 20.80
N THR A 212 15.99 4.09 20.59
CA THR A 212 15.19 4.39 19.40
C THR A 212 14.43 5.72 19.55
N THR A 213 14.99 6.84 19.07
CA THR A 213 14.28 8.14 19.05
C THR A 213 13.37 8.27 17.82
N ARG A 214 12.05 8.40 18.02
CA ARG A 214 11.26 9.64 18.17
C ARG A 214 9.76 9.31 18.07
N ASP A 215 9.39 8.19 17.41
CA ASP A 215 7.97 7.83 17.28
C ASP A 215 7.56 6.34 17.22
N SER A 216 8.49 5.38 17.23
CA SER A 216 8.13 3.95 17.34
C SER A 216 8.88 3.27 18.48
N ILE A 217 8.13 2.78 19.47
CA ILE A 217 8.65 1.90 20.52
C ILE A 217 8.41 0.48 20.00
N ALA A 218 9.49 -0.19 19.57
CA ALA A 218 9.46 -1.62 19.32
C ALA A 218 9.65 -2.36 20.65
N VAL A 219 8.95 -3.47 20.84
CA VAL A 219 9.12 -4.31 22.02
C VAL A 219 9.59 -5.68 21.59
N ASP A 220 10.75 -6.09 22.11
CA ASP A 220 11.30 -7.41 21.88
C ASP A 220 10.71 -8.39 22.90
N LEU A 221 10.32 -9.56 22.39
CA LEU A 221 9.69 -10.64 23.15
C LEU A 221 10.40 -11.94 22.86
N GLU A 222 10.56 -12.76 23.89
CA GLU A 222 10.94 -14.15 23.74
C GLU A 222 9.81 -15.08 24.19
N ARG A 223 9.46 -16.07 23.35
CA ARG A 223 8.50 -17.12 23.69
C ARG A 223 8.89 -18.44 23.06
N ASP A 224 8.89 -19.50 23.88
CA ASP A 224 9.18 -20.87 23.46
C ASP A 224 10.53 -20.96 22.70
N GLY A 225 11.53 -20.21 23.15
CA GLY A 225 12.88 -20.12 22.56
C GLY A 225 12.95 -19.37 21.23
N ARG A 226 11.90 -18.63 20.85
CA ARG A 226 11.85 -17.81 19.63
C ARG A 226 11.76 -16.34 19.97
N GLN A 227 12.46 -15.51 19.21
CA GLN A 227 12.44 -14.06 19.38
C GLN A 227 11.44 -13.39 18.44
N TYR A 228 10.75 -12.39 18.95
CA TYR A 228 9.80 -11.57 18.22
C TYR A 228 10.08 -10.11 18.48
N ARG A 229 9.73 -9.28 17.51
CA ARG A 229 9.68 -7.83 17.65
C ARG A 229 8.29 -7.34 17.32
N LEU A 230 7.63 -6.76 18.31
CA LEU A 230 6.35 -6.08 18.10
C LEU A 230 6.60 -4.69 17.57
N ILE A 231 6.13 -4.44 16.35
CA ILE A 231 6.22 -3.15 15.68
C ILE A 231 5.07 -2.25 16.16
N ASP A 232 5.39 -0.99 16.44
CA ASP A 232 4.46 0.08 16.79
C ASP A 232 3.61 -0.17 18.05
N THR A 233 4.29 -0.36 19.20
CA THR A 233 3.63 -0.47 20.51
C THR A 233 3.35 0.87 21.19
N ALA A 234 3.78 1.99 20.60
CA ALA A 234 3.69 3.33 21.20
C ALA A 234 2.23 3.81 21.36
N GLY A 235 1.33 3.43 20.44
CA GLY A 235 -0.11 3.67 20.58
C GLY A 235 -0.78 2.80 21.65
N LEU A 236 -0.10 1.74 22.12
CA LEU A 236 -0.64 0.73 23.02
C LEU A 236 -0.33 1.02 24.50
N ARG A 237 0.75 1.77 24.80
CA ARG A 237 1.14 2.18 26.18
C ARG A 237 0.58 3.55 26.63
N ARG A 238 0.21 4.47 25.75
CA ARG A 238 -0.22 5.85 26.12
C ARG A 238 -1.69 5.96 26.60
N ARG A 239 -2.21 5.00 27.37
CA ARG A 239 -3.58 5.10 27.96
C ARG A 239 -3.63 5.80 29.32
N GLY A 240 -2.77 6.81 29.51
CA GLY A 240 -2.68 7.56 30.77
C GLY A 240 -3.52 8.82 30.85
N LYS A 241 -3.63 9.61 29.76
CA LYS A 241 -4.32 10.93 29.71
C LYS A 241 -3.99 11.60 28.37
N VAL A 242 -4.81 11.46 27.32
CA VAL A 242 -5.03 12.45 26.23
C VAL A 242 -6.13 11.85 25.33
N GLU A 243 -7.30 12.48 25.30
CA GLU A 243 -8.46 12.09 24.47
C GLU A 243 -8.41 12.71 23.05
N GLU A 244 -9.07 12.02 22.11
CA GLU A 244 -9.46 12.40 20.72
C GLU A 244 -8.41 12.78 19.68
N ALA A 245 -7.31 13.47 20.00
CA ALA A 245 -6.32 13.88 19.00
C ALA A 245 -5.48 12.71 18.40
N VAL A 246 -5.64 11.50 18.95
CA VAL A 246 -4.77 10.33 18.76
C VAL A 246 -5.32 9.33 17.73
N GLU A 247 -6.61 9.36 17.41
CA GLU A 247 -7.24 8.29 16.63
C GLU A 247 -6.79 8.23 15.16
N LYS A 248 -6.59 9.38 14.51
CA LYS A 248 -6.21 9.45 13.08
C LYS A 248 -4.69 9.49 12.84
N PHE A 249 -3.91 9.66 13.92
CA PHE A 249 -2.49 9.31 13.98
C PHE A 249 -2.26 7.80 13.96
N SER A 250 -3.27 7.02 14.38
CA SER A 250 -3.22 5.56 14.30
C SER A 250 -3.10 5.07 12.86
N ALA A 251 -3.67 5.76 11.86
CA ALA A 251 -3.65 5.30 10.47
C ALA A 251 -2.25 5.34 9.85
N PHE A 252 -1.55 6.47 9.97
CA PHE A 252 -0.15 6.60 9.53
C PHE A 252 0.76 5.57 10.21
N LYS A 253 0.64 5.45 11.55
CA LYS A 253 1.44 4.49 12.31
C LYS A 253 1.11 3.04 11.97
N THR A 254 -0.17 2.73 11.71
CA THR A 254 -0.60 1.42 11.22
C THR A 254 0.04 1.10 9.86
N LEU A 255 0.03 2.05 8.92
CA LEU A 255 0.69 1.86 7.62
C LEU A 255 2.20 1.64 7.82
N GLN A 256 2.88 2.47 8.61
CA GLN A 256 4.29 2.26 8.94
C GLN A 256 4.55 0.88 9.57
N ALA A 257 3.69 0.43 10.47
CA ALA A 257 3.82 -0.87 11.12
C ALA A 257 3.68 -2.02 10.12
N ILE A 258 2.72 -1.92 9.19
CA ILE A 258 2.56 -2.88 8.08
C ILE A 258 3.83 -2.90 7.22
N GLU A 259 4.39 -1.74 6.89
CA GLU A 259 5.61 -1.63 6.08
C GLU A 259 6.86 -2.18 6.78
N GLN A 260 6.87 -2.30 8.10
CA GLN A 260 8.02 -2.75 8.86
C GLN A 260 7.91 -4.21 9.33
N CYS A 261 6.70 -4.78 9.36
CA CYS A 261 6.48 -6.14 9.81
C CYS A 261 6.78 -7.16 8.70
N GLN A 262 7.02 -8.41 9.11
CA GLN A 262 6.96 -9.57 8.21
C GLN A 262 5.57 -10.21 8.26
N VAL A 263 4.96 -10.23 9.45
CA VAL A 263 3.61 -10.76 9.66
C VAL A 263 2.71 -9.68 10.24
N ALA A 264 1.66 -9.34 9.51
CA ALA A 264 0.56 -8.51 9.99
C ALA A 264 -0.53 -9.41 10.58
N VAL A 265 -0.91 -9.14 11.83
CA VAL A 265 -2.03 -9.77 12.50
C VAL A 265 -3.20 -8.80 12.48
N LEU A 266 -4.16 -9.04 11.59
CA LEU A 266 -5.37 -8.23 11.49
C LEU A 266 -6.37 -8.69 12.55
N MET A 267 -6.60 -7.84 13.56
CA MET A 267 -7.58 -8.06 14.60
C MET A 267 -8.96 -7.59 14.17
N LEU A 268 -9.93 -8.50 14.23
CA LEU A 268 -11.34 -8.24 13.97
C LEU A 268 -12.16 -8.48 15.23
N ASP A 269 -13.27 -7.76 15.36
CA ASP A 269 -14.24 -7.99 16.43
C ASP A 269 -15.32 -8.97 15.97
N ALA A 270 -15.49 -10.08 16.69
CA ALA A 270 -16.52 -11.07 16.41
C ALA A 270 -17.95 -10.49 16.49
N THR A 271 -18.20 -9.44 17.28
CA THR A 271 -19.55 -8.84 17.41
C THR A 271 -19.93 -7.96 16.23
N GLU A 272 -18.95 -7.30 15.60
CA GLU A 272 -19.19 -6.29 14.56
C GLU A 272 -18.91 -6.82 13.14
N GLY A 273 -18.17 -7.92 13.02
CA GLY A 273 -17.73 -8.45 11.73
C GLY A 273 -16.71 -7.55 11.04
N VAL A 274 -16.60 -7.66 9.71
CA VAL A 274 -15.64 -6.86 8.91
C VAL A 274 -16.29 -5.54 8.49
N THR A 275 -15.67 -4.42 8.83
CA THR A 275 -16.09 -3.06 8.41
C THR A 275 -15.24 -2.52 7.27
N ASP A 276 -15.59 -1.34 6.74
CA ASP A 276 -14.84 -0.69 5.66
C ASP A 276 -13.41 -0.28 6.08
N GLN A 277 -13.22 0.10 7.35
CA GLN A 277 -11.87 0.39 7.86
C GLN A 277 -11.03 -0.89 7.96
N ASP A 278 -11.64 -2.02 8.34
CA ASP A 278 -10.95 -3.32 8.36
C ASP A 278 -10.55 -3.74 6.94
N ALA A 279 -11.41 -3.49 5.95
CA ALA A 279 -11.10 -3.71 4.54
C ALA A 279 -9.97 -2.80 4.03
N THR A 280 -9.92 -1.54 4.48
CA THR A 280 -8.84 -0.59 4.15
C THR A 280 -7.49 -1.06 4.70
N ILE A 281 -7.45 -1.48 5.97
CA ILE A 281 -6.23 -2.02 6.60
C ILE A 281 -5.81 -3.32 5.91
N LEU A 282 -6.77 -4.18 5.58
CA LEU A 282 -6.51 -5.41 4.84
C LEU A 282 -5.92 -5.12 3.46
N GLY A 283 -6.47 -4.17 2.71
CA GLY A 283 -5.92 -3.72 1.42
C GLY A 283 -4.46 -3.28 1.56
N ALA A 284 -4.16 -2.43 2.55
CA ALA A 284 -2.79 -1.98 2.81
C ALA A 284 -1.82 -3.13 3.12
N ILE A 285 -2.25 -4.15 3.89
CA ILE A 285 -1.44 -5.36 4.16
C ILE A 285 -1.13 -6.11 2.86
N LEU A 286 -2.13 -6.27 1.98
CA LEU A 286 -1.99 -6.99 0.72
C LEU A 286 -1.07 -6.25 -0.27
N ASP A 287 -1.22 -4.92 -0.36
CA ASP A 287 -0.40 -4.08 -1.21
C ASP A 287 1.07 -4.09 -0.77
N ALA A 288 1.30 -4.01 0.55
CA ALA A 288 2.62 -4.18 1.16
C ALA A 288 3.19 -5.60 1.00
N GLY A 289 2.35 -6.58 0.61
CA GLY A 289 2.77 -7.96 0.40
C GLY A 289 3.15 -8.68 1.69
N ARG A 290 2.60 -8.27 2.84
CA ARG A 290 2.94 -8.89 4.13
C ARG A 290 2.20 -10.21 4.33
N ALA A 291 2.82 -11.10 5.11
CA ALA A 291 2.12 -12.27 5.60
C ALA A 291 0.95 -11.82 6.48
N LEU A 292 -0.18 -12.52 6.39
CA LEU A 292 -1.43 -12.16 7.04
C LEU A 292 -1.95 -13.32 7.89
N VAL A 293 -2.26 -12.99 9.14
CA VAL A 293 -3.07 -13.81 10.05
C VAL A 293 -4.26 -12.98 10.50
N VAL A 294 -5.46 -13.54 10.47
CA VAL A 294 -6.68 -12.87 10.92
C VAL A 294 -7.00 -13.36 12.34
N ALA A 295 -7.01 -12.45 13.31
CA ALA A 295 -7.34 -12.75 14.69
C ALA A 295 -8.76 -12.27 15.01
N ILE A 296 -9.70 -13.19 15.14
CA ILE A 296 -11.11 -12.90 15.48
C ILE A 296 -11.21 -12.85 17.00
N ASN A 297 -11.29 -11.64 17.55
CA ASN A 297 -11.30 -11.39 18.98
C ASN A 297 -12.72 -11.35 19.58
N LYS A 298 -12.83 -11.38 20.91
CA LYS A 298 -14.10 -11.40 21.68
C LYS A 298 -14.98 -12.61 21.36
N TRP A 299 -14.36 -13.76 21.10
CA TRP A 299 -15.04 -15.01 20.72
C TRP A 299 -15.73 -15.72 21.91
N ASP A 300 -15.23 -15.48 23.11
CA ASP A 300 -15.67 -16.11 24.36
C ASP A 300 -17.09 -15.72 24.78
N GLY A 301 -17.49 -14.45 24.59
CA GLY A 301 -18.80 -13.92 24.99
C GLY A 301 -19.95 -14.15 24.00
N GLN A 302 -19.74 -14.97 22.97
CA GLN A 302 -20.73 -15.19 21.90
C GLN A 302 -21.57 -16.45 22.12
N SER A 303 -22.87 -16.37 21.86
CA SER A 303 -23.74 -17.53 21.72
C SER A 303 -23.42 -18.33 20.44
N ASP A 304 -23.86 -19.59 20.37
CA ASP A 304 -23.63 -20.43 19.18
C ASP A 304 -24.25 -19.84 17.91
N TYR A 305 -25.41 -19.18 18.04
CA TYR A 305 -26.03 -18.47 16.92
C TYR A 305 -25.18 -17.31 16.41
N GLN A 306 -24.65 -16.48 17.32
CA GLN A 306 -23.78 -15.36 16.97
C GLN A 306 -22.46 -15.83 16.35
N ARG A 307 -21.89 -16.94 16.84
CA ARG A 307 -20.70 -17.56 16.26
C ARG A 307 -20.95 -18.01 14.83
N ALA A 308 -22.05 -18.72 14.56
CA ALA A 308 -22.41 -19.15 13.22
C ALA A 308 -22.62 -17.95 12.26
N GLN A 309 -23.28 -16.89 12.73
CA GLN A 309 -23.48 -15.67 11.94
C GLN A 309 -22.15 -14.96 11.64
N ALA A 310 -21.25 -14.85 12.62
CA ALA A 310 -19.93 -14.26 12.43
C ALA A 310 -19.11 -15.06 11.41
N GLU A 311 -19.15 -16.40 11.46
CA GLU A 311 -18.44 -17.27 10.50
C GLU A 311 -18.95 -17.10 9.06
N ASP A 312 -20.26 -17.05 8.85
CA ASP A 312 -20.82 -16.81 7.52
C ASP A 312 -20.43 -15.42 6.98
N LEU A 313 -20.51 -14.38 7.82
CA LEU A 313 -20.07 -13.03 7.44
C LEU A 313 -18.58 -12.96 7.09
N LEU A 314 -17.73 -13.57 7.92
CA LEU A 314 -16.28 -13.59 7.72
C LEU A 314 -15.90 -14.37 6.46
N SER A 315 -16.49 -15.55 6.24
CA SER A 315 -16.21 -16.36 5.05
C SER A 315 -16.54 -15.64 3.75
N ARG A 316 -17.66 -14.88 3.73
CA ARG A 316 -18.06 -14.07 2.57
C ARG A 316 -17.13 -12.89 2.36
N LYS A 317 -16.84 -12.11 3.41
CA LYS A 317 -16.05 -10.88 3.31
C LYS A 317 -14.56 -11.12 3.15
N LEU A 318 -14.03 -12.24 3.64
CA LEU A 318 -12.61 -12.61 3.54
C LEU A 318 -12.34 -13.66 2.45
N GLY A 319 -13.33 -13.94 1.58
CA GLY A 319 -13.23 -14.95 0.52
C GLY A 319 -12.07 -14.75 -0.46
N PHE A 320 -11.57 -13.52 -0.60
CA PHE A 320 -10.43 -13.20 -1.45
C PHE A 320 -9.07 -13.42 -0.77
N VAL A 321 -9.05 -13.63 0.55
CA VAL A 321 -7.87 -13.94 1.38
C VAL A 321 -7.96 -15.30 2.05
N ASN A 322 -8.59 -16.29 1.41
CA ASN A 322 -8.71 -17.68 1.91
C ASN A 322 -7.38 -18.37 2.28
N TRP A 323 -6.26 -17.81 1.83
CA TRP A 323 -4.92 -18.28 2.15
C TRP A 323 -4.43 -17.78 3.51
N ALA A 324 -5.04 -16.74 4.08
CA ALA A 324 -4.76 -16.26 5.42
C ALA A 324 -5.50 -17.09 6.47
N GLU A 325 -4.80 -17.47 7.54
CA GLU A 325 -5.41 -18.26 8.61
C GLU A 325 -6.23 -17.37 9.54
N ALA A 326 -7.47 -17.78 9.82
CA ALA A 326 -8.35 -17.12 10.77
C ALA A 326 -8.33 -17.85 12.12
N VAL A 327 -7.81 -17.20 13.15
CA VAL A 327 -7.69 -17.73 14.51
C VAL A 327 -8.68 -17.02 15.43
N ARG A 328 -9.45 -17.80 16.19
CA ARG A 328 -10.41 -17.29 17.17
C ARG A 328 -9.71 -17.11 18.50
N ILE A 329 -9.78 -15.91 19.07
CA ILE A 329 -9.06 -15.57 20.30
C ILE A 329 -9.95 -14.83 21.29
N SER A 330 -9.52 -14.85 22.55
CA SER A 330 -9.96 -13.90 23.56
C SER A 330 -8.76 -13.14 24.10
N ALA A 331 -8.61 -11.90 23.66
CA ALA A 331 -7.63 -10.97 24.21
C ALA A 331 -7.92 -10.62 25.67
N LEU A 332 -9.10 -10.97 26.23
CA LEU A 332 -9.44 -10.81 27.65
C LEU A 332 -9.31 -12.08 28.51
N HIS A 333 -9.43 -13.28 27.95
CA HIS A 333 -9.27 -14.54 28.72
C HIS A 333 -8.02 -15.37 28.38
N GLY A 334 -7.37 -15.13 27.24
CA GLY A 334 -6.12 -15.77 26.84
C GLY A 334 -6.33 -17.01 25.96
N SER A 335 -7.58 -17.37 25.72
CA SER A 335 -7.96 -18.43 24.79
C SER A 335 -7.49 -18.11 23.37
N GLY A 336 -6.96 -19.12 22.66
CA GLY A 336 -6.55 -18.97 21.25
C GLY A 336 -5.14 -18.40 21.02
N MET A 337 -4.42 -18.03 22.08
CA MET A 337 -3.09 -17.41 21.95
C MET A 337 -2.04 -18.36 21.38
N ARG A 338 -2.09 -19.64 21.76
CA ARG A 338 -1.15 -20.65 21.24
C ARG A 338 -1.36 -20.85 19.73
N GLU A 339 -2.62 -20.97 19.33
CA GLU A 339 -3.05 -21.15 17.96
C GLU A 339 -2.66 -19.93 17.11
N LEU A 340 -2.77 -18.71 17.68
CA LEU A 340 -2.36 -17.48 17.03
C LEU A 340 -0.87 -17.47 16.70
N PHE A 341 0.00 -17.78 17.67
CA PHE A 341 1.45 -17.83 17.41
C PHE A 341 1.84 -18.94 16.44
N GLN A 342 1.18 -20.10 16.49
CA GLN A 342 1.41 -21.15 15.50
C GLN A 342 1.05 -20.70 14.08
N ALA A 343 -0.07 -20.00 13.91
CA ALA A 343 -0.46 -19.42 12.61
C ALA A 343 0.55 -18.36 12.15
N ILE A 344 1.01 -17.48 13.05
CA ILE A 344 2.07 -16.50 12.76
C ILE A 344 3.34 -17.18 12.27
N HIS A 345 3.75 -18.29 12.89
CA HIS A 345 4.94 -19.04 12.47
C HIS A 345 4.78 -19.67 11.10
N ARG A 346 3.62 -20.26 10.80
CA ARG A 346 3.33 -20.85 9.48
C ARG A 346 3.31 -19.79 8.39
N ALA A 347 2.69 -18.64 8.68
CA ALA A 347 2.65 -17.49 7.79
C ALA A 347 4.06 -16.93 7.52
N HIS A 348 4.84 -16.71 8.58
CA HIS A 348 6.23 -16.26 8.47
C HIS A 348 7.09 -17.22 7.67
N ALA A 349 7.04 -18.52 7.98
CA ALA A 349 7.84 -19.54 7.31
C ALA A 349 7.48 -19.65 5.81
N SER A 350 6.20 -19.52 5.47
CA SER A 350 5.76 -19.50 4.06
C SER A 350 6.22 -18.22 3.35
N ALA A 351 6.13 -17.07 4.03
CA ALA A 351 6.46 -15.78 3.45
C ALA A 351 7.98 -15.62 3.21
N THR A 352 8.80 -16.13 4.13
CA THR A 352 10.27 -16.03 4.09
C THR A 352 10.94 -17.23 3.44
N HIS A 353 10.17 -18.14 2.84
CA HIS A 353 10.73 -19.32 2.19
C HIS A 353 11.63 -18.93 1.01
N GLU A 354 12.85 -19.44 1.02
CA GLU A 354 13.79 -19.28 -0.09
C GLU A 354 13.61 -20.41 -1.10
N PHE A 355 13.28 -20.02 -2.33
CA PHE A 355 13.12 -20.95 -3.44
C PHE A 355 14.39 -20.97 -4.29
N SER A 356 14.71 -22.13 -4.84
CA SER A 356 15.68 -22.35 -5.90
C SER A 356 15.08 -22.05 -7.28
N THR A 357 15.90 -21.63 -8.24
CA THR A 357 15.45 -21.43 -9.61
C THR A 357 14.93 -22.73 -10.24
N SER A 358 15.51 -23.88 -9.90
CA SER A 358 15.11 -25.17 -10.48
C SER A 358 13.68 -25.58 -10.08
N GLU A 359 13.34 -25.49 -8.79
CA GLU A 359 12.02 -25.93 -8.33
C GLU A 359 10.88 -25.04 -8.86
N VAL A 360 11.15 -23.74 -8.98
CA VAL A 360 10.19 -22.75 -9.47
C VAL A 360 9.97 -22.93 -10.97
N ASN A 361 11.03 -23.21 -11.74
CA ASN A 361 10.89 -23.54 -13.17
C ASN A 361 10.08 -24.81 -13.38
N GLN A 362 10.35 -25.87 -12.62
CA GLN A 362 9.57 -27.11 -12.70
C GLN A 362 8.10 -26.86 -12.36
N ALA A 363 7.82 -26.06 -11.33
CA ALA A 363 6.44 -25.70 -11.00
C ALA A 363 5.75 -24.91 -12.12
N LEU A 364 6.46 -24.00 -12.79
CA LEU A 364 5.92 -23.23 -13.91
C LEU A 364 5.61 -24.12 -15.12
N GLU A 365 6.50 -25.06 -15.44
CA GLU A 365 6.31 -26.00 -16.54
C GLU A 365 5.05 -26.84 -16.33
N ILE A 366 4.89 -27.43 -15.15
CA ILE A 366 3.68 -28.19 -14.80
C ILE A 366 2.43 -27.30 -14.88
N ALA A 367 2.51 -26.06 -14.38
CA ALA A 367 1.38 -25.13 -14.43
C ALA A 367 0.98 -24.79 -15.88
N TYR A 368 1.96 -24.60 -16.76
CA TYR A 368 1.76 -24.28 -18.16
C TYR A 368 1.18 -25.46 -18.93
N GLU A 369 1.65 -26.69 -18.69
CA GLU A 369 1.13 -27.91 -19.31
C GLU A 369 -0.29 -28.23 -18.86
N THR A 370 -0.58 -28.06 -17.56
CA THR A 370 -1.90 -28.36 -16.98
C THR A 370 -2.97 -27.40 -17.50
N ASN A 371 -2.63 -26.11 -17.63
CA ASN A 371 -3.54 -25.09 -18.13
C ASN A 371 -2.76 -24.07 -18.97
N PRO A 372 -2.66 -24.28 -20.29
CA PRO A 372 -1.96 -23.37 -21.18
C PRO A 372 -2.60 -21.97 -21.21
N PRO A 373 -1.83 -20.88 -21.39
CA PRO A 373 -2.38 -19.54 -21.52
C PRO A 373 -3.35 -19.42 -22.70
N PRO A 374 -4.44 -18.64 -22.56
CA PRO A 374 -5.38 -18.41 -23.66
C PRO A 374 -4.70 -17.67 -24.82
N SER A 375 -5.12 -17.98 -26.05
CA SER A 375 -4.67 -17.27 -27.24
C SER A 375 -5.38 -15.92 -27.36
N ILE A 376 -4.61 -14.84 -27.45
CA ILE A 376 -5.13 -13.47 -27.58
C ILE A 376 -4.72 -12.96 -28.96
N ARG A 377 -5.71 -12.58 -29.78
CA ARG A 377 -5.50 -12.14 -31.17
C ARG A 377 -4.67 -13.14 -31.99
N GLY A 378 -4.91 -14.44 -31.79
CA GLY A 378 -4.21 -15.53 -32.51
C GLY A 378 -2.79 -15.82 -32.00
N HIS A 379 -2.43 -15.30 -30.83
CA HIS A 379 -1.10 -15.41 -30.26
C HIS A 379 -1.14 -15.85 -28.79
N VAL A 380 -0.37 -16.88 -28.47
CA VAL A 380 -0.22 -17.40 -27.10
C VAL A 380 1.01 -16.75 -26.44
N SER A 381 0.85 -16.37 -25.18
CA SER A 381 1.94 -15.89 -24.32
C SER A 381 2.87 -17.06 -23.99
N LYS A 382 4.18 -16.88 -24.20
CA LYS A 382 5.18 -17.92 -23.90
C LYS A 382 5.91 -17.57 -22.62
N LEU A 383 5.73 -18.39 -21.59
CA LEU A 383 6.46 -18.30 -20.32
C LEU A 383 7.74 -19.14 -20.51
N ARG A 384 8.91 -18.51 -20.61
CA ARG A 384 10.16 -19.19 -20.99
C ARG A 384 10.93 -19.71 -19.80
N TYR A 385 11.05 -18.88 -18.77
CA TYR A 385 11.73 -19.23 -17.55
C TYR A 385 11.20 -18.36 -16.41
N VAL A 386 11.40 -18.84 -15.19
CA VAL A 386 11.07 -18.12 -13.96
C VAL A 386 12.21 -18.24 -12.97
N HIS A 387 12.39 -17.21 -12.15
CA HIS A 387 13.29 -17.28 -11.01
C HIS A 387 12.66 -16.59 -9.79
N PRO A 388 13.10 -16.94 -8.57
CA PRO A 388 12.76 -16.19 -7.37
C PRO A 388 13.23 -14.73 -7.51
N GLY A 389 12.37 -13.79 -7.17
CA GLY A 389 12.61 -12.35 -7.19
C GLY A 389 12.70 -11.70 -5.80
N GLY A 390 12.44 -12.47 -4.74
CA GLY A 390 12.46 -12.01 -3.36
C GLY A 390 11.60 -12.89 -2.47
N ALA A 391 11.81 -12.75 -1.17
CA ALA A 391 11.00 -13.34 -0.12
C ALA A 391 10.28 -12.23 0.67
N ASN A 392 9.17 -12.61 1.32
CA ASN A 392 8.32 -11.74 2.13
C ASN A 392 7.73 -10.53 1.33
N PRO A 393 6.90 -10.79 0.29
CA PRO A 393 6.30 -12.08 -0.05
C PRO A 393 7.10 -12.91 -1.07
N PRO A 394 6.84 -14.23 -1.17
CA PRO A 394 7.33 -15.07 -2.26
C PRO A 394 7.00 -14.44 -3.61
N THR A 395 8.06 -13.97 -4.28
CA THR A 395 7.94 -13.25 -5.55
C THR A 395 8.62 -14.06 -6.64
N PHE A 396 7.91 -14.29 -7.74
CA PHE A 396 8.39 -15.07 -8.88
C PHE A 396 8.44 -14.19 -10.12
N ILE A 397 9.65 -14.01 -10.68
CA ILE A 397 9.87 -13.21 -11.87
C ILE A 397 9.84 -14.13 -13.08
N VAL A 398 8.78 -14.01 -13.88
CA VAL A 398 8.56 -14.79 -15.10
C VAL A 398 9.02 -13.99 -16.30
N HIS A 399 9.87 -14.60 -17.11
CA HIS A 399 10.37 -14.03 -18.34
C HIS A 399 9.81 -14.76 -19.54
N GLY A 400 9.53 -14.01 -20.61
CA GLY A 400 8.81 -14.56 -21.73
C GLY A 400 8.51 -13.56 -22.82
N THR A 401 7.55 -13.93 -23.66
CA THR A 401 7.08 -13.09 -24.76
C THR A 401 5.58 -12.91 -24.68
N ARG A 402 5.10 -11.68 -24.93
CA ARG A 402 3.68 -11.31 -24.89
C ARG A 402 3.07 -11.54 -23.51
N LEU A 403 3.82 -11.25 -22.46
CA LEU A 403 3.34 -11.28 -21.09
C LEU A 403 2.48 -10.05 -20.74
N LYS A 404 2.66 -8.92 -21.43
CA LYS A 404 1.84 -7.70 -21.22
C LYS A 404 0.36 -7.92 -21.52
N VAL A 405 0.04 -8.86 -22.41
CA VAL A 405 -1.35 -9.19 -22.75
C VAL A 405 -1.91 -10.35 -21.93
N LEU A 406 -1.12 -10.92 -21.00
CA LEU A 406 -1.55 -12.06 -20.19
C LEU A 406 -2.75 -11.66 -19.31
N PRO A 407 -3.90 -12.36 -19.38
CA PRO A 407 -5.07 -12.00 -18.60
C PRO A 407 -4.83 -12.11 -17.10
N GLU A 408 -5.46 -11.22 -16.32
CA GLU A 408 -5.41 -11.27 -14.86
C GLU A 408 -5.92 -12.61 -14.29
N SER A 409 -6.89 -13.25 -14.96
CA SER A 409 -7.35 -14.58 -14.58
C SER A 409 -6.24 -15.64 -14.64
N TYR A 410 -5.33 -15.54 -15.62
CA TYR A 410 -4.21 -16.45 -15.75
C TYR A 410 -3.11 -16.15 -14.73
N LYS A 411 -2.87 -14.88 -14.41
CA LYS A 411 -1.95 -14.49 -13.33
C LYS A 411 -2.42 -15.06 -11.98
N ARG A 412 -3.71 -14.90 -11.65
CA ARG A 412 -4.34 -15.49 -10.45
C ARG A 412 -4.29 -17.02 -10.46
N TYR A 413 -4.41 -17.65 -11.63
CA TYR A 413 -4.22 -19.10 -11.75
C TYR A 413 -2.80 -19.51 -11.33
N LEU A 414 -1.77 -18.85 -11.84
CA LEU A 414 -0.37 -19.13 -11.47
C LEU A 414 -0.13 -18.91 -9.98
N GLU A 415 -0.61 -17.81 -9.40
CA GLU A 415 -0.53 -17.53 -7.97
C GLU A 415 -1.14 -18.67 -7.14
N ASN A 416 -2.38 -19.09 -7.47
CA ASN A 416 -3.06 -20.16 -6.76
C ASN A 416 -2.39 -21.53 -6.97
N PHE A 417 -1.87 -21.79 -8.17
CA PHE A 417 -1.14 -23.02 -8.48
C PHE A 417 0.12 -23.11 -7.61
N PHE A 418 0.94 -22.06 -7.60
CA PHE A 418 2.17 -22.00 -6.82
C PHE A 418 1.90 -22.09 -5.32
N ARG A 419 0.89 -21.36 -4.84
CA ARG A 419 0.45 -21.44 -3.44
C ARG A 419 0.11 -22.86 -3.02
N LYS A 420 -0.67 -23.60 -3.84
CA LYS A 420 -1.03 -25.00 -3.57
C LYS A 420 0.17 -25.92 -3.67
N ARG A 421 0.98 -25.79 -4.73
CA ARG A 421 2.14 -26.66 -5.02
C ARG A 421 3.21 -26.61 -3.93
N PHE A 422 3.43 -25.43 -3.36
CA PHE A 422 4.40 -25.20 -2.30
C PHE A 422 3.78 -25.16 -0.89
N LYS A 423 2.47 -25.42 -0.77
CA LYS A 423 1.73 -25.43 0.51
C LYS A 423 1.93 -24.13 1.29
N LEU A 424 1.93 -22.99 0.58
CA LEU A 424 2.10 -21.68 1.19
C LEU A 424 0.81 -21.26 1.89
N VAL A 425 0.95 -20.88 3.15
CA VAL A 425 -0.15 -20.47 4.03
C VAL A 425 0.18 -19.12 4.64
N GLY A 426 -0.82 -18.26 4.81
CA GLY A 426 -0.65 -16.96 5.46
C GLY A 426 0.19 -15.96 4.67
N THR A 427 0.52 -16.21 3.39
CA THR A 427 1.29 -15.28 2.56
C THR A 427 0.65 -15.07 1.18
N PRO A 428 0.63 -13.83 0.65
CA PRO A 428 0.36 -13.62 -0.76
C PRO A 428 1.51 -14.21 -1.60
N VAL A 429 1.22 -14.50 -2.86
CA VAL A 429 2.20 -14.94 -3.86
C VAL A 429 2.21 -13.88 -4.95
N ARG A 430 3.38 -13.36 -5.31
CA ARG A 430 3.50 -12.28 -6.28
C ARG A 430 4.18 -12.77 -7.55
N PHE A 431 3.61 -12.47 -8.70
CA PHE A 431 4.23 -12.71 -10.00
C PHE A 431 4.58 -11.39 -10.68
N ILE A 432 5.85 -11.27 -11.09
CA ILE A 432 6.31 -10.14 -11.90
C ILE A 432 6.62 -10.68 -13.30
N PHE A 433 6.00 -10.09 -14.31
CA PHE A 433 6.16 -10.54 -15.68
C PHE A 433 7.06 -9.58 -16.45
N ARG A 434 8.22 -10.06 -16.89
CA ARG A 434 9.20 -9.28 -17.65
C ARG A 434 9.26 -9.77 -19.10
N GLU A 435 9.03 -8.86 -20.03
CA GLU A 435 9.30 -9.10 -21.44
C GLU A 435 10.72 -8.65 -21.75
N GLY A 436 11.48 -9.46 -22.50
CA GLY A 436 12.73 -8.99 -23.08
C GLY A 436 12.47 -7.89 -24.11
N ALA A 437 13.38 -6.92 -24.20
CA ALA A 437 13.33 -5.88 -25.24
C ALA A 437 13.20 -6.55 -26.62
N ASN A 438 12.18 -6.17 -27.39
CA ASN A 438 11.98 -6.73 -28.71
C ASN A 438 13.06 -6.15 -29.65
N PRO A 439 14.02 -6.95 -30.16
CA PRO A 439 15.11 -6.45 -31.00
C PRO A 439 14.64 -5.84 -32.35
N TYR A 440 13.36 -6.00 -32.66
CA TYR A 440 12.69 -5.55 -33.88
C TYR A 440 11.70 -4.40 -33.63
N GLU A 441 11.59 -3.90 -32.40
CA GLU A 441 10.79 -2.72 -32.08
C GLU A 441 11.35 -1.51 -32.86
N GLY A 442 10.50 -0.84 -33.66
CA GLY A 442 10.92 0.22 -34.59
C GLY A 442 11.50 -0.25 -35.93
N LYS A 443 11.85 -1.52 -36.10
CA LYS A 443 12.29 -2.06 -37.41
C LYS A 443 11.08 -2.48 -38.23
N LYS A 444 10.69 -1.68 -39.23
CA LYS A 444 9.71 -2.10 -40.24
C LYS A 444 10.24 -3.35 -40.92
N ASN A 445 9.54 -4.47 -40.78
CA ASN A 445 9.88 -5.70 -41.49
C ASN A 445 9.85 -5.38 -43.00
N PRO A 446 10.99 -5.39 -43.72
CA PRO A 446 11.00 -5.16 -45.15
C PRO A 446 10.20 -6.30 -45.77
N LEU A 447 9.03 -5.97 -46.31
CA LEU A 447 8.19 -6.95 -46.99
C LEU A 447 9.00 -7.53 -48.15
N SER A 448 9.07 -8.86 -48.26
CA SER A 448 9.70 -9.47 -49.43
C SER A 448 8.95 -9.08 -50.70
N ASP A 449 9.61 -9.10 -51.86
CA ASP A 449 8.97 -8.78 -53.15
C ASP A 449 7.66 -9.56 -53.38
N ARG A 450 7.63 -10.80 -52.88
CA ARG A 450 6.46 -11.69 -52.91
C ARG A 450 5.31 -11.16 -52.03
N GLN A 451 5.61 -10.65 -50.84
CA GLN A 451 4.62 -10.04 -49.94
C GLN A 451 4.13 -8.68 -50.45
N VAL A 452 5.01 -7.88 -51.06
CA VAL A 452 4.65 -6.62 -51.73
C VAL A 452 3.73 -6.89 -52.91
N ALA A 453 4.03 -7.88 -53.75
CA ALA A 453 3.19 -8.29 -54.88
C ALA A 453 1.81 -8.77 -54.40
N ARG A 454 1.75 -9.59 -53.34
CA ARG A 454 0.49 -10.06 -52.75
C ARG A 454 -0.35 -8.91 -52.20
N LYS A 455 0.26 -7.96 -51.49
CA LYS A 455 -0.42 -6.78 -50.94
C LYS A 455 -0.94 -5.86 -52.05
N ARG A 456 -0.15 -5.64 -53.13
CA ARG A 456 -0.58 -4.89 -54.32
C ARG A 456 -1.78 -5.56 -55.01
N ARG A 457 -1.77 -6.89 -55.12
CA ARG A 457 -2.87 -7.66 -55.73
C ARG A 457 -4.15 -7.56 -54.90
N LEU A 458 -4.04 -7.65 -53.58
CA LEU A 458 -5.15 -7.49 -52.65
C LEU A 458 -5.74 -6.06 -52.70
N MET A 459 -4.88 -5.04 -52.70
CA MET A 459 -5.27 -3.64 -52.80
C MET A 459 -6.00 -3.30 -54.12
N ARG A 460 -5.56 -3.89 -55.24
CA ARG A 460 -6.28 -3.75 -56.52
C ARG A 460 -7.68 -4.37 -56.47
N HIS A 461 -7.84 -5.49 -55.77
CA HIS A 461 -9.13 -6.16 -55.66
C HIS A 461 -10.10 -5.40 -54.74
N VAL A 462 -9.59 -4.76 -53.69
CA VAL A 462 -10.39 -3.96 -52.75
C VAL A 462 -10.75 -2.59 -53.32
N LYS A 463 -9.92 -1.98 -54.18
CA LYS A 463 -10.23 -0.70 -54.86
C LYS A 463 -11.03 -0.84 -56.16
N GLY A 464 -11.17 -2.07 -56.65
CA GLY A 464 -11.96 -2.40 -57.86
C GLY A 464 -13.38 -2.86 -57.56
N LYS A 465 -13.74 -2.97 -56.28
CA LYS A 465 -15.12 -2.98 -55.77
C LYS A 465 -15.39 -1.62 -55.15
#